data_AF-A0A3B8UNB5-F1
#
_entry.id   AF-A0A3B8UNB5-F1
#
_cell.length_a   1.000
_cell.length_b   1.000
_cell.length_c   1.000
_cell.angle_alpha   90.00
_cell.angle_beta   90.00
_cell.angle_gamma   90.00
#
_symmetry.space_group_name_H-M   'P 1'
#
loop_
_entity.id
_entity.type
_entity.pdbx_description
1 polymer ?
#
loop_
_entity_poly.entity_id
_entity_poly.type
_entity_poly.pdbx_seq_one_letter_code
_entity_poly.pdbx_strand_id
1 'polypeptide(L)'
;MADHANNTPVPGVQALPALEALSISDLSGRHLLALYDALTAVDEAAFGIVNQPRCQGRDDYSPGGQVIASLMEWADRARNVVVEAAERAVSPDRAEAEYCRWVVVRHLALMMDDLADVAHAATARVQVAK
;
A
#
# COMPACT_ATOMS: atom_id res chain seq x y z
N MET A 1 37.06 -1.49 -32.22
CA MET A 1 36.83 -0.54 -31.12
C MET A 1 35.69 0.38 -31.50
N ALA A 2 34.54 0.23 -30.84
CA ALA A 2 33.48 1.21 -30.81
C ALA A 2 32.72 0.99 -29.50
N ASP A 3 33.20 1.62 -28.43
CA ASP A 3 32.46 1.76 -27.18
C ASP A 3 31.29 2.69 -27.46
N HIS A 4 30.13 2.12 -27.73
CA HIS A 4 28.87 2.84 -27.62
C HIS A 4 28.48 2.93 -26.14
N ALA A 5 29.21 3.76 -25.39
CA ALA A 5 28.75 4.26 -24.12
C ALA A 5 27.50 5.12 -24.40
N ASN A 6 26.33 4.48 -24.34
CA ASN A 6 25.05 5.13 -24.37
C ASN A 6 24.89 5.90 -23.04
N ASN A 7 25.57 7.04 -22.93
CA ASN A 7 25.51 7.97 -21.81
C ASN A 7 24.21 8.79 -21.89
N THR A 8 23.07 8.14 -22.08
CA THR A 8 21.79 8.77 -21.82
C THR A 8 21.71 8.93 -20.30
N PRO A 9 21.66 10.16 -19.75
CA PRO A 9 21.46 10.32 -18.33
C PRO A 9 20.15 9.62 -17.99
N VAL A 10 20.22 8.66 -17.08
CA VAL A 10 19.03 8.00 -16.54
C VAL A 10 18.09 9.12 -16.10
N PRO A 11 16.84 9.19 -16.60
CA PRO A 11 15.89 10.20 -16.14
C PRO A 11 15.92 10.16 -14.62
N GLY A 12 16.19 11.31 -13.99
CA GLY A 12 16.27 11.39 -12.54
C GLY A 12 15.02 10.75 -11.97
N VAL A 13 15.19 9.63 -11.26
CA VAL A 13 14.07 8.95 -10.62
C VAL A 13 13.46 9.97 -9.68
N GLN A 14 12.23 10.41 -9.98
CA GLN A 14 11.54 11.32 -9.08
C GLN A 14 11.41 10.59 -7.74
N ALA A 15 11.88 11.24 -6.69
CA ALA A 15 11.74 10.71 -5.35
C ALA A 15 10.25 10.49 -5.04
N LEU A 16 9.94 9.35 -4.43
CA LEU A 16 8.59 9.08 -3.96
C LEU A 16 8.17 10.19 -2.98
N PRO A 17 6.91 10.61 -3.02
CA PRO A 17 6.44 11.68 -2.15
C PRO A 17 6.58 11.27 -0.68
N ALA A 18 6.90 12.24 0.18
CA ALA A 18 6.87 12.04 1.62
C ALA A 18 5.46 11.63 2.06
N LEU A 19 5.35 10.72 3.04
CA LEU A 19 4.05 10.22 3.50
C LEU A 19 3.21 11.34 4.14
N GLU A 20 3.87 12.31 4.76
CA GLU A 20 3.27 13.49 5.38
C GLU A 20 2.61 14.42 4.35
N ALA A 21 2.95 14.30 3.07
CA ALA A 21 2.29 15.03 1.99
C ALA A 21 0.94 14.40 1.60
N LEU A 22 0.61 13.20 2.09
CA LEU A 22 -0.68 12.57 1.86
C LEU A 22 -1.76 13.26 2.71
N SER A 23 -2.57 14.10 2.07
CA SER A 23 -3.73 14.74 2.70
C SER A 23 -4.93 13.76 2.77
N ILE A 24 -4.84 12.76 3.64
CA ILE A 24 -5.82 11.65 3.69
C ILE A 24 -6.83 11.74 4.85
N SER A 25 -6.63 12.63 5.81
CA SER A 25 -7.47 12.76 7.01
C SER A 25 -8.91 13.20 6.71
N ASP A 26 -9.10 13.96 5.64
CA ASP A 26 -10.40 14.52 5.25
C ASP A 26 -11.15 13.66 4.21
N LEU A 27 -10.60 12.49 3.88
CA LEU A 27 -11.19 11.60 2.89
C LEU A 27 -12.38 10.83 3.48
N SER A 28 -13.44 10.71 2.69
CA SER A 28 -14.56 9.84 3.02
C SER A 28 -14.15 8.36 3.02
N GLY A 29 -14.91 7.50 3.70
CA GLY A 29 -14.63 6.07 3.80
C GLY A 29 -14.53 5.40 2.44
N ARG A 30 -15.37 5.78 1.47
CA ARG A 30 -15.27 5.30 0.08
C ARG A 30 -13.93 5.66 -0.56
N HIS A 31 -13.43 6.89 -0.34
CA HIS A 31 -12.13 7.33 -0.86
C HIS A 31 -10.98 6.58 -0.20
N LEU A 32 -11.05 6.34 1.12
CA LEU A 32 -10.07 5.55 1.85
C LEU A 32 -10.00 4.11 1.32
N LEU A 33 -11.15 3.48 1.04
CA LEU A 33 -11.20 2.14 0.45
C LEU A 33 -10.60 2.11 -0.96
N ALA A 34 -10.95 3.08 -1.82
CA ALA A 34 -10.37 3.16 -3.15
C ALA A 34 -8.85 3.35 -3.12
N LEU A 35 -8.35 4.17 -2.19
CA LEU A 35 -6.92 4.41 -2.02
C LEU A 35 -6.20 3.15 -1.51
N TYR A 36 -6.79 2.46 -0.54
CA TYR A 36 -6.26 1.19 -0.03
C TYR A 36 -6.13 0.14 -1.17
N ASP A 37 -7.16 0.01 -2.00
CA ASP A 37 -7.17 -0.93 -3.12
C ASP A 37 -6.12 -0.56 -4.19
N ALA A 38 -5.98 0.74 -4.48
CA ALA A 38 -4.96 1.22 -5.41
C ALA A 38 -3.54 0.92 -4.91
N LEU A 39 -3.25 1.18 -3.63
CA LEU A 39 -1.94 0.90 -3.04
C LEU A 39 -1.65 -0.60 -2.96
N THR A 40 -2.68 -1.42 -2.70
CA THR A 40 -2.56 -2.89 -2.75
C THR A 40 -2.20 -3.36 -4.15
N ALA A 41 -2.88 -2.86 -5.18
CA ALA A 41 -2.58 -3.21 -6.57
C ALA A 41 -1.17 -2.76 -7.01
N VAL A 42 -0.70 -1.61 -6.54
CA VAL A 42 0.68 -1.14 -6.79
C VAL A 42 1.70 -2.12 -6.22
N ASP A 43 1.52 -2.55 -4.99
CA ASP A 43 2.42 -3.48 -4.31
C ASP A 43 2.42 -4.87 -4.97
N GLU A 44 1.25 -5.41 -5.31
CA GLU A 44 1.13 -6.69 -6.03
C GLU A 44 1.83 -6.62 -7.40
N ALA A 45 1.63 -5.53 -8.14
CA ALA A 45 2.29 -5.32 -9.43
C ALA A 45 3.81 -5.17 -9.27
N ALA A 46 4.26 -4.38 -8.29
CA ALA A 46 5.67 -4.16 -7.99
C ALA A 46 6.37 -5.46 -7.55
N PHE A 47 5.71 -6.28 -6.73
CA PHE A 47 6.19 -7.61 -6.36
C PHE A 47 6.39 -8.51 -7.59
N GLY A 48 5.45 -8.52 -8.54
CA GLY A 48 5.61 -9.26 -9.79
C GLY A 48 6.79 -8.77 -10.65
N ILE A 49 7.05 -7.46 -10.64
CA ILE A 49 8.16 -6.85 -11.39
C ILE A 49 9.50 -7.13 -10.72
N VAL A 50 9.61 -6.97 -9.40
CA VAL A 50 10.87 -7.08 -8.65
C VAL A 50 11.43 -8.52 -8.70
N ASN A 51 10.55 -9.50 -8.84
CA ASN A 51 10.91 -10.91 -8.98
C ASN A 51 11.37 -11.31 -10.40
N GLN A 52 11.35 -10.38 -11.38
CA GLN A 52 11.91 -10.66 -12.70
C GLN A 52 13.44 -10.76 -12.64
N PRO A 53 14.08 -11.70 -13.37
CA PRO A 53 15.54 -11.87 -13.33
C PRO A 53 16.35 -10.61 -13.62
N ARG A 54 15.82 -9.70 -14.44
CA ARG A 54 16.43 -8.38 -14.77
C ARG A 54 16.44 -7.37 -13.62
N CYS A 55 15.57 -7.57 -12.63
CA CYS A 55 15.52 -6.76 -11.41
C CYS A 55 16.43 -7.34 -10.32
N GLN A 56 16.94 -8.56 -10.51
CA GLN A 56 17.85 -9.25 -9.62
C GLN A 56 19.30 -9.04 -10.09
N GLY A 57 20.18 -8.71 -9.15
CA GLY A 57 21.63 -8.72 -9.32
C GLY A 57 22.26 -10.01 -8.79
N ARG A 58 23.58 -10.02 -8.61
CA ARG A 58 24.32 -11.21 -8.17
C ARG A 58 24.05 -11.56 -6.71
N ASP A 59 23.99 -10.54 -5.86
CA ASP A 59 23.84 -10.66 -4.40
C ASP A 59 22.71 -9.79 -3.83
N ASP A 60 22.12 -8.89 -4.65
CA ASP A 60 21.05 -7.94 -4.27
C ASP A 60 20.29 -7.48 -5.53
N TYR A 61 19.30 -6.60 -5.40
CA TYR A 61 18.58 -6.00 -6.53
C TYR A 61 19.49 -5.20 -7.47
N SER A 62 19.16 -5.21 -8.76
CA SER A 62 19.74 -4.25 -9.72
C SER A 62 19.27 -2.82 -9.37
N PRO A 63 19.91 -1.75 -9.88
CA PRO A 63 19.46 -0.39 -9.60
C PRO A 63 17.98 -0.14 -9.91
N GLY A 64 17.45 -0.77 -10.96
CA GLY A 64 16.02 -0.75 -11.27
C GLY A 64 15.19 -1.55 -10.27
N GLY A 65 15.67 -2.71 -9.83
CA GLY A 65 15.05 -3.50 -8.77
C GLY A 65 14.98 -2.75 -7.44
N GLN A 66 16.02 -1.98 -7.08
CA GLN A 66 16.04 -1.16 -5.86
C GLN A 66 14.94 -0.09 -5.86
N VAL A 67 14.69 0.53 -7.00
CA VAL A 67 13.60 1.52 -7.15
C VAL A 67 12.24 0.85 -6.95
N ILE A 68 12.03 -0.33 -7.51
CA ILE A 68 10.78 -1.07 -7.35
C ILE A 68 10.61 -1.56 -5.91
N ALA A 69 11.67 -2.06 -5.27
CA ALA A 69 11.64 -2.42 -3.85
C ALA A 69 11.30 -1.20 -2.96
N SER A 70 11.88 -0.04 -3.26
CA SER A 70 11.57 1.21 -2.55
C SER A 70 10.11 1.64 -2.74
N LEU A 71 9.53 1.39 -3.91
CA LEU A 71 8.11 1.64 -4.19
C LEU A 71 7.20 0.71 -3.37
N MET A 72 7.56 -0.57 -3.24
CA MET A 72 6.81 -1.52 -2.41
C MET A 72 6.80 -1.08 -0.95
N GLU A 73 7.97 -0.76 -0.39
CA GLU A 73 8.06 -0.25 0.98
C GLU A 73 7.26 1.03 1.19
N TRP A 74 7.27 1.93 0.20
CA TRP A 74 6.49 3.16 0.26
C TRP A 74 4.99 2.88 0.21
N ALA A 75 4.54 2.00 -0.69
CA ALA A 75 3.14 1.62 -0.81
C ALA A 75 2.63 0.96 0.47
N ASP A 76 3.44 0.11 1.10
CA ASP A 76 3.13 -0.50 2.39
C ASP A 76 2.95 0.53 3.49
N ARG A 77 3.92 1.45 3.66
CA ARG A 77 3.79 2.52 4.65
C ARG A 77 2.57 3.41 4.36
N ALA A 78 2.32 3.76 3.10
CA ALA A 78 1.15 4.54 2.72
C ALA A 78 -0.18 3.83 3.05
N ARG A 79 -0.27 2.51 2.84
CA ARG A 79 -1.44 1.73 3.25
C ARG A 79 -1.67 1.80 4.74
N ASN A 80 -0.61 1.70 5.54
CA ASN A 80 -0.73 1.79 7.00
C ASN A 80 -1.32 3.14 7.42
N VAL A 81 -0.91 4.25 6.78
CA VAL A 81 -1.52 5.57 7.06
C VAL A 81 -3.01 5.60 6.68
N VAL A 82 -3.40 4.97 5.56
CA VAL A 82 -4.81 4.86 5.16
C VAL A 82 -5.63 4.03 6.15
N VAL A 83 -5.06 2.94 6.66
CA VAL A 83 -5.69 2.11 7.69
C VAL A 83 -5.88 2.91 8.97
N GLU A 84 -4.85 3.62 9.44
CA GLU A 84 -4.96 4.49 10.62
C GLU A 84 -6.04 5.58 10.45
N ALA A 85 -6.15 6.16 9.26
CA ALA A 85 -7.20 7.13 8.95
C ALA A 85 -8.59 6.47 9.00
N ALA A 86 -8.74 5.28 8.44
CA ALA A 86 -9.98 4.51 8.47
C ALA A 86 -10.38 4.07 9.89
N GLU A 87 -9.42 3.72 10.75
CA GLU A 87 -9.68 3.39 12.15
C GLU A 87 -10.17 4.58 12.97
N ARG A 88 -9.66 5.79 12.67
CA ARG A 88 -10.05 7.04 13.34
C ARG A 88 -11.33 7.65 12.77
N ALA A 89 -11.73 7.26 11.57
CA ALA A 89 -12.91 7.80 10.90
C ALA A 89 -14.20 7.40 11.63
N VAL A 90 -14.90 8.39 12.18
CA VAL A 90 -16.24 8.23 12.76
C VAL A 90 -17.24 8.88 11.81
N SER A 91 -18.13 8.07 11.23
CA SER A 91 -19.21 8.57 10.38
C SER A 91 -20.58 8.10 10.90
N PRO A 92 -21.58 9.00 11.02
CA PRO A 92 -22.96 8.60 11.32
C PRO A 92 -23.66 7.95 10.12
N ASP A 93 -23.12 8.10 8.91
CA ASP A 93 -23.60 7.36 7.74
C ASP A 93 -23.07 5.93 7.79
N ARG A 94 -24.01 4.98 7.82
CA ARG A 94 -23.72 3.55 7.88
C ARG A 94 -22.88 3.09 6.69
N ALA A 95 -23.12 3.61 5.48
CA ALA A 95 -22.40 3.18 4.28
C ALA A 95 -20.93 3.63 4.35
N GLU A 96 -20.68 4.89 4.72
CA GLU A 96 -19.33 5.41 4.90
C GLU A 96 -18.58 4.68 6.04
N ALA A 97 -19.25 4.41 7.15
CA ALA A 97 -18.69 3.62 8.25
C ALA A 97 -18.40 2.15 7.85
N GLU A 98 -19.14 1.60 6.89
CA GLU A 98 -18.89 0.27 6.35
C GLU A 98 -17.63 0.24 5.47
N TYR A 99 -17.41 1.26 4.63
CA TYR A 99 -16.18 1.36 3.83
C TYR A 99 -14.92 1.46 4.69
N CYS A 100 -14.93 2.29 5.74
CA CYS A 100 -13.80 2.36 6.68
C CYS A 100 -13.53 1.01 7.35
N ARG A 101 -14.59 0.29 7.74
CA ARG A 101 -14.46 -1.06 8.31
C ARG A 101 -13.87 -2.05 7.31
N TRP A 102 -14.27 -1.98 6.04
CA TRP A 102 -13.71 -2.85 5.00
C TRP A 102 -12.21 -2.64 4.81
N VAL A 103 -11.71 -1.41 4.88
CA VAL A 103 -10.27 -1.12 4.84
C VAL A 103 -9.54 -1.88 5.96
N VAL A 104 -9.99 -1.73 7.20
CA VAL A 104 -9.36 -2.37 8.37
C VAL A 104 -9.43 -3.89 8.28
N VAL A 105 -10.58 -4.45 7.90
CA VAL A 105 -10.75 -5.91 7.80
C VAL A 105 -9.87 -6.50 6.70
N ARG A 106 -9.79 -5.88 5.51
CA ARG A 106 -8.92 -6.35 4.43
C ARG A 106 -7.45 -6.29 4.82
N HIS A 107 -7.05 -5.24 5.54
CA HIS A 107 -5.68 -5.13 6.03
C HIS A 107 -5.34 -6.23 7.04
N LEU A 108 -6.22 -6.51 8.00
CA LEU A 108 -6.04 -7.61 8.93
C LEU A 108 -5.99 -8.97 8.22
N ALA A 109 -6.84 -9.17 7.21
CA ALA A 109 -6.81 -10.39 6.40
C ALA A 109 -5.49 -10.61 5.65
N LEU A 110 -4.80 -9.52 5.28
CA LEU A 110 -3.48 -9.58 4.64
C LEU A 110 -2.36 -9.88 5.65
N MET A 111 -2.50 -9.40 6.89
CA MET A 111 -1.46 -9.50 7.94
C MET A 111 -1.57 -10.76 8.80
N MET A 112 -2.67 -11.48 8.72
CA MET A 112 -2.95 -12.64 9.57
C MET A 112 -2.94 -13.92 8.76
N ASP A 113 -2.24 -14.92 9.27
CA ASP A 113 -2.17 -16.25 8.64
C ASP A 113 -3.50 -17.02 8.73
N ASP A 114 -4.40 -16.66 9.66
CA ASP A 114 -5.69 -17.35 9.91
C ASP A 114 -6.91 -16.43 9.73
N LEU A 115 -7.81 -16.84 8.83
CA LEU A 115 -9.08 -16.18 8.52
C LEU A 115 -10.04 -16.14 9.72
N ALA A 116 -9.96 -17.10 10.64
CA ALA A 116 -10.83 -17.18 11.82
C ALA A 116 -10.59 -16.01 12.78
N ASP A 117 -9.33 -15.65 12.99
CA ASP A 117 -8.94 -14.54 13.86
C ASP A 117 -9.36 -13.18 13.23
N VAL A 118 -9.31 -13.08 11.90
CA VAL A 118 -9.78 -11.90 11.14
C VAL A 118 -11.29 -11.72 11.33
N ALA A 119 -12.07 -12.80 11.19
CA ALA A 119 -13.51 -12.78 11.37
C ALA A 119 -13.90 -12.38 12.80
N HIS A 120 -13.14 -12.83 13.80
CA HIS A 120 -13.33 -12.45 15.19
C HIS A 120 -13.03 -10.95 15.44
N ALA A 121 -11.92 -10.44 14.91
CA ALA A 121 -11.57 -9.02 15.02
C ALA A 121 -12.58 -8.09 14.31
N ALA A 122 -13.14 -8.55 13.18
CA ALA A 122 -14.17 -7.83 12.44
C ALA A 122 -15.49 -7.73 13.23
N THR A 123 -15.89 -8.83 13.88
CA THR A 123 -17.16 -8.92 14.63
C THR A 123 -17.09 -8.30 16.03
N ALA A 124 -15.97 -8.42 16.74
CA ALA A 124 -15.78 -7.78 18.04
C ALA A 124 -15.93 -6.25 17.96
N ARG A 125 -15.45 -5.64 16.88
CA ARG A 125 -15.59 -4.18 16.64
C ARG A 125 -17.01 -3.75 16.28
N VAL A 126 -17.88 -4.66 15.82
CA VAL A 126 -19.31 -4.37 15.56
C VAL A 126 -20.11 -4.23 16.86
N GLN A 127 -19.69 -4.85 17.96
CA GLN A 127 -20.43 -4.82 19.22
C GLN A 127 -20.23 -3.52 20.04
N VAL A 128 -19.14 -2.78 19.80
CA VAL A 128 -18.82 -1.54 20.53
C VAL A 128 -19.63 -0.33 20.03
N ALA A 129 -20.27 -0.43 18.86
CA ALA A 129 -21.08 0.63 18.26
C ALA A 129 -22.59 0.54 18.58
N LYS A 130 -22.97 -0.09 19.70
CA LYS A 130 -24.36 -0.16 20.18
C LYS A 130 -24.63 0.81 21.31
#